data_AF-A0AAV2YNE7-F1
#
_entry.id   AF-A0AAV2YNE7-F1
#
_cell.length_a   1.000
_cell.length_b   1.000
_cell.length_c   1.000
_cell.angle_alpha   90.00
_cell.angle_beta   90.00
_cell.angle_gamma   90.00
#
_symmetry.space_group_name_H-M   'P 1'
#
loop_
_entity.id
_entity.type
_entity.pdbx_description
1 polymer ?
#
loop_
_entity_poly.entity_id
_entity_poly.type
_entity_poly.pdbx_seq_one_letter_code
_entity_poly.pdbx_strand_id
1 'polypeptide(L)'
;MEQTGYTNLMSHLRSKHEGYRLACASRASTDATLQIFGLVSKAYTNRDKWIQWVVQRNHPISEVDNQLTREMSQLDTVCSKMLKADMQHVANLVGLQIQQEMKSAIGLMFVGWAHSSRHYVAVYAV
;
A
#
# COMPACT_ATOMS: atom_id res chain seq x y z
N MET A 1 -24.29 26.89 -18.99
CA MET A 1 -22.84 26.94 -19.28
C MET A 1 -22.41 25.55 -19.69
N GLU A 2 -22.30 25.31 -21.00
CA GLU A 2 -22.05 23.99 -21.57
C GLU A 2 -20.58 23.57 -21.44
N GLN A 3 -20.37 22.29 -21.19
CA GLN A 3 -19.07 21.65 -20.93
C GLN A 3 -18.20 21.59 -22.20
N THR A 4 -17.46 22.67 -22.49
CA THR A 4 -16.57 22.74 -23.67
C THR A 4 -15.28 21.91 -23.52
N GLY A 5 -14.91 21.50 -22.31
CA GLY A 5 -13.64 20.84 -22.02
C GLY A 5 -13.46 19.48 -22.72
N TYR A 6 -14.49 18.63 -22.71
CA TYR A 6 -14.40 17.31 -23.32
C TYR A 6 -14.30 17.39 -24.85
N THR A 7 -15.11 18.23 -25.48
CA THR A 7 -15.10 18.43 -26.93
C THR A 7 -13.78 19.01 -27.41
N ASN A 8 -13.20 19.95 -26.65
CA ASN A 8 -11.89 20.54 -26.93
C ASN A 8 -10.77 19.51 -26.79
N LEU A 9 -10.78 18.69 -25.73
CA LEU A 9 -9.82 17.60 -25.55
C LEU A 9 -9.89 16.59 -26.70
N MET A 10 -11.10 16.16 -27.08
CA MET A 10 -11.28 15.20 -28.18
C MET A 10 -10.86 15.78 -29.53
N SER A 11 -11.12 17.06 -29.78
CA SER A 11 -10.65 17.76 -30.98
C SER A 11 -9.12 17.86 -31.00
N HIS A 12 -8.49 18.17 -29.87
CA HIS A 12 -7.03 18.20 -29.72
C HIS A 12 -6.42 16.82 -30.00
N LEU A 13 -6.94 15.76 -29.36
CA LEU A 13 -6.45 14.39 -29.58
C LEU A 13 -6.55 13.96 -31.04
N ARG A 14 -7.66 14.30 -31.72
CA ARG A 14 -7.85 13.99 -33.14
C ARG A 14 -6.90 14.75 -34.06
N SER A 15 -6.54 15.99 -33.71
CA SER A 15 -5.72 16.86 -34.56
C SER A 15 -4.22 16.79 -34.28
N LYS A 16 -3.81 16.42 -33.06
CA LYS A 16 -2.41 16.43 -32.62
C LYS A 16 -1.81 15.05 -32.32
N HIS A 17 -2.65 14.03 -32.19
CA HIS A 17 -2.21 12.67 -31.85
C HIS A 17 -2.82 11.64 -32.80
N GLU A 18 -2.29 11.55 -34.01
CA GLU A 18 -2.66 10.48 -34.94
C GLU A 18 -2.42 9.11 -34.30
N GLY A 19 -3.40 8.22 -34.40
CA GLY A 19 -3.32 6.88 -33.80
C GLY A 19 -3.58 6.80 -32.29
N TYR A 20 -3.99 7.89 -31.61
CA TYR A 20 -4.29 7.83 -30.16
C TYR A 20 -5.28 6.72 -29.79
N ARG A 21 -6.26 6.43 -30.67
CA ARG A 21 -7.24 5.36 -30.45
C ARG A 21 -6.60 3.97 -30.41
N LEU A 22 -5.63 3.71 -31.29
CA LEU A 22 -4.90 2.45 -31.34
C LEU A 22 -3.93 2.33 -30.15
N ALA A 23 -3.29 3.44 -29.76
CA ALA A 23 -2.46 3.51 -28.57
C ALA A 23 -3.29 3.30 -27.27
N CYS A 24 -4.49 3.87 -27.20
CA CYS A 24 -5.41 3.64 -26.07
C CYS A 24 -5.95 2.20 -26.07
N ALA A 25 -6.31 1.64 -27.23
CA ALA A 25 -6.83 0.28 -27.33
C ALA A 25 -5.76 -0.76 -26.95
N SER A 26 -4.54 -0.63 -27.48
CA SER A 26 -3.42 -1.52 -27.12
C SER A 26 -3.09 -1.46 -25.63
N ARG A 27 -3.19 -0.28 -25.01
CA ARG A 27 -2.99 -0.11 -23.56
C ARG A 27 -4.18 -0.57 -22.71
N ALA A 28 -5.40 -0.50 -23.23
CA ALA A 28 -6.56 -1.10 -22.59
C ALA A 28 -6.48 -2.65 -22.59
N SER A 29 -5.75 -3.23 -23.54
CA SER A 29 -5.47 -4.67 -23.61
C SER A 29 -4.31 -5.13 -22.74
N THR A 30 -3.46 -4.20 -22.27
CA THR A 30 -2.48 -4.51 -21.23
C THR A 30 -3.16 -4.45 -19.87
N ASP A 31 -2.95 -5.43 -18.99
CA ASP A 31 -3.38 -5.43 -17.58
C ASP A 31 -2.61 -4.39 -16.73
N ALA A 32 -2.07 -3.37 -17.40
CA ALA A 32 -1.30 -2.30 -16.82
C ALA A 32 -2.21 -1.43 -15.97
N THR A 33 -2.20 -1.68 -14.66
CA THR A 33 -2.95 -0.88 -13.70
C THR A 33 -2.43 0.56 -13.71
N LEU A 34 -3.30 1.54 -13.43
CA LEU A 34 -2.92 2.96 -13.35
C LEU A 34 -1.76 3.23 -12.37
N GLN A 35 -1.50 2.30 -11.44
CA GLN A 35 -0.34 2.29 -10.56
C GLN A 35 1.01 2.38 -11.29
N ILE A 36 1.14 1.81 -12.50
CA ILE A 36 2.37 1.88 -13.31
C ILE A 36 2.71 3.33 -13.70
N PHE A 37 1.69 4.20 -13.75
CA PHE A 37 1.85 5.62 -14.01
C PHE A 37 1.99 6.46 -12.73
N GLY A 38 2.18 5.81 -11.57
CA GLY A 38 2.25 6.48 -10.27
C GLY A 38 0.90 6.98 -9.76
N LEU A 39 -0.22 6.62 -10.41
CA LEU A 39 -1.55 7.00 -9.96
C LEU A 39 -2.02 6.03 -8.87
N VAL A 40 -1.92 6.49 -7.62
CA VAL A 40 -2.41 5.79 -6.43
C VAL A 40 -3.69 6.45 -5.95
N SER A 41 -4.69 5.65 -5.55
CA SER A 41 -5.93 6.22 -5.01
C SER A 41 -5.67 6.90 -3.67
N LYS A 42 -6.40 8.00 -3.39
CA LYS A 42 -6.32 8.69 -2.10
C LYS A 42 -6.58 7.74 -0.91
N ALA A 43 -7.48 6.77 -1.10
CA ALA A 43 -7.79 5.77 -0.08
C ALA A 43 -6.59 4.86 0.24
N TYR A 44 -5.83 4.44 -0.77
CA TYR A 44 -4.60 3.66 -0.57
C TYR A 44 -3.51 4.49 0.12
N THR A 45 -3.31 5.73 -0.32
CA THR A 45 -2.36 6.65 0.35
C THR A 45 -2.73 6.88 1.82
N ASN A 46 -4.02 6.99 2.14
CA ASN A 46 -4.48 7.15 3.51
C ASN A 46 -4.17 5.92 4.39
N ARG A 47 -4.43 4.72 3.87
CA ARG A 47 -4.12 3.46 4.57
C ARG A 47 -2.62 3.28 4.78
N ASP A 48 -1.82 3.58 3.76
CA ASP A 48 -0.36 3.52 3.86
C ASP A 48 0.17 4.45 4.97
N LYS A 49 -0.34 5.69 5.07
CA LYS A 49 0.01 6.60 6.16
C LYS A 49 -0.35 6.05 7.54
N TRP A 50 -1.51 5.40 7.70
CA TRP A 50 -1.87 4.74 8.95
C TRP A 50 -0.94 3.57 9.29
N ILE A 51 -0.54 2.77 8.29
CA ILE A 51 0.42 1.67 8.48
C ILE A 51 1.77 2.24 8.92
N GLN A 52 2.28 3.26 8.23
CA GLN A 52 3.52 3.94 8.59
C GLN A 52 3.46 4.50 10.01
N TRP A 53 2.36 5.14 10.39
CA TRP A 53 2.16 5.65 11.75
C TRP A 53 2.31 4.55 12.80
N VAL A 54 1.60 3.43 12.63
CA VAL A 54 1.63 2.32 13.59
C VAL A 54 3.00 1.66 13.64
N VAL A 55 3.58 1.34 12.48
CA VAL A 55 4.84 0.59 12.37
C VAL A 55 6.05 1.42 12.78
N GLN A 56 6.22 2.62 12.23
CA GLN A 56 7.42 3.43 12.45
C GLN A 56 7.50 4.00 13.87
N ARG A 57 6.35 4.22 14.52
CA ARG A 57 6.28 4.73 15.90
C ARG A 57 6.09 3.63 16.93
N ASN A 58 5.96 2.38 16.50
CA ASN A 58 5.67 1.23 17.36
C ASN A 58 4.41 1.44 18.24
N HIS A 59 3.35 1.99 17.64
CA HIS A 59 2.05 2.15 18.32
C HIS A 59 1.24 0.84 18.26
N PRO A 60 0.32 0.61 19.21
CA PRO A 60 -0.61 -0.50 19.09
C PRO A 60 -1.55 -0.28 17.89
N ILE A 61 -2.01 -1.35 17.24
CA ILE A 61 -2.96 -1.23 16.11
C ILE A 61 -4.27 -0.56 16.54
N SER A 62 -4.67 -0.71 17.81
CA SER A 62 -5.85 -0.03 18.39
C SER A 62 -5.73 1.50 18.41
N GLU A 63 -4.54 2.05 18.20
CA GLU A 63 -4.30 3.50 18.16
C GLU A 63 -5.15 4.20 17.09
N VAL A 64 -5.42 3.53 15.97
CA VAL A 64 -6.25 4.11 14.90
C VAL A 64 -7.73 4.17 15.24
N ASP A 65 -8.16 3.47 16.29
CA ASP A 65 -9.50 3.57 16.86
C ASP A 65 -9.58 4.60 18.00
N ASN A 66 -8.45 5.16 18.45
CA ASN A 66 -8.43 6.19 19.46
C ASN A 66 -9.05 7.49 18.92
N GLN A 67 -9.99 8.05 19.67
CA GLN A 67 -10.73 9.24 19.26
C GLN A 67 -9.84 10.48 19.12
N LEU A 68 -8.95 10.72 20.09
CA LEU A 68 -8.02 11.86 20.05
C LEU A 68 -7.05 11.71 18.86
N THR A 69 -6.57 10.49 18.61
CA THR A 69 -5.66 10.24 17.48
C THR A 69 -6.35 10.49 16.14
N ARG A 70 -7.62 10.11 15.99
CA ARG A 70 -8.40 10.42 14.79
C ARG A 70 -8.53 11.93 14.58
N GLU A 71 -8.88 12.67 15.62
CA GLU A 71 -9.02 14.13 15.59
C GLU A 71 -7.70 14.83 15.20
N MET A 72 -6.58 14.32 15.70
CA MET A 72 -5.26 14.92 15.46
C MET A 72 -4.60 14.48 14.14
N SER A 73 -4.91 13.28 13.64
CA SER A 73 -4.20 12.69 12.50
C SER A 73 -4.44 13.40 11.16
N GLN A 74 -5.58 14.08 10.99
CA GLN A 74 -6.06 14.60 9.71
C GLN A 74 -6.17 13.52 8.60
N LEU A 75 -6.16 12.24 8.97
CA LEU A 75 -6.33 11.12 8.05
C LEU A 75 -7.80 10.69 8.00
N ASP A 76 -8.21 10.16 6.85
CA ASP A 76 -9.54 9.54 6.75
C ASP A 76 -9.59 8.35 7.72
N THR A 77 -10.73 8.18 8.40
CA THR A 77 -10.86 7.19 9.47
C THR A 77 -10.73 5.76 8.94
N VAL A 78 -10.00 4.93 9.70
CA VAL A 78 -9.83 3.50 9.44
C VAL A 78 -10.05 2.75 10.75
N CYS A 79 -10.61 1.54 10.69
CA CYS A 79 -10.73 0.69 11.87
C CYS A 79 -9.52 -0.23 12.02
N SER A 80 -9.13 -0.55 13.26
CA SER A 80 -7.98 -1.43 13.53
C SER A 80 -8.06 -2.78 12.79
N LYS A 81 -9.26 -3.35 12.64
CA LYS A 81 -9.48 -4.61 11.92
C LYS A 81 -9.09 -4.50 10.44
N MET A 82 -9.45 -3.39 9.79
CA MET A 82 -9.09 -3.14 8.39
C MET A 82 -7.58 -2.91 8.26
N LEU A 83 -7.01 -2.05 9.12
CA LEU A 83 -5.58 -1.78 9.10
C LEU A 83 -4.76 -3.05 9.32
N LYS A 84 -5.19 -3.93 10.25
CA LYS A 84 -4.55 -5.23 10.48
C LYS A 84 -4.55 -6.10 9.22
N ALA A 85 -5.65 -6.14 8.48
CA ALA A 85 -5.73 -6.91 7.23
C ALA A 85 -4.79 -6.33 6.16
N ASP A 86 -4.75 -5.00 6.03
CA ASP A 86 -3.81 -4.34 5.11
C ASP A 86 -2.35 -4.60 5.51
N MET A 87 -2.01 -4.53 6.81
CA MET A 87 -0.67 -4.84 7.32
C MET A 87 -0.26 -6.30 7.06
N GLN A 88 -1.18 -7.26 7.19
CA GLN A 88 -0.91 -8.67 6.84
C GLN A 88 -0.62 -8.83 5.35
N HIS A 89 -1.36 -8.13 4.49
CA HIS A 89 -1.09 -8.14 3.05
C HIS A 89 0.28 -7.54 2.73
N VAL A 90 0.61 -6.39 3.32
CA VAL A 90 1.93 -5.75 3.18
C VAL A 90 3.04 -6.68 3.66
N ALA A 91 2.88 -7.35 4.81
CA ALA A 91 3.87 -8.29 5.33
C ALA A 91 4.14 -9.45 4.35
N ASN A 92 3.11 -9.97 3.68
CA ASN A 92 3.27 -11.00 2.66
C ASN A 92 4.05 -10.49 1.44
N LEU A 93 3.72 -9.30 0.95
CA LEU A 93 4.41 -8.68 -0.18
C LEU A 93 5.88 -8.39 0.13
N VAL A 94 6.16 -7.84 1.32
CA VAL A 94 7.52 -7.62 1.81
C VAL A 94 8.26 -8.95 1.94
N GLY A 95 7.59 -10.01 2.42
CA GLY A 95 8.16 -11.35 2.49
C GLY A 95 8.59 -11.90 1.13
N LEU A 96 7.78 -11.68 0.08
CA LEU A 96 8.14 -12.07 -1.29
C LEU A 96 9.36 -11.29 -1.80
N GLN A 97 9.45 -9.99 -1.48
CA GLN A 97 10.61 -9.18 -1.86
C GLN A 97 11.87 -9.65 -1.13
N ILE A 98 11.78 -9.90 0.19
CA ILE A 98 12.89 -10.45 0.98
C ILE A 98 13.33 -11.80 0.41
N GLN A 99 12.39 -12.65 -0.03
CA GLN A 99 12.72 -13.93 -0.64
C GLN A 99 13.55 -13.79 -1.93
N GLN A 100 13.25 -12.78 -2.76
CA GLN A 100 14.02 -12.52 -3.98
C GLN A 100 15.43 -12.02 -3.68
N GLU A 101 15.61 -11.31 -2.57
CA GLU A 101 16.90 -10.76 -2.14
C GLU A 101 17.70 -11.74 -1.25
N MET A 102 17.05 -12.76 -0.71
CA MET A 102 17.69 -13.75 0.16
C MET A 102 18.71 -14.61 -0.59
N LYS A 103 19.85 -14.85 0.08
CA LYS A 103 20.90 -15.76 -0.40
C LYS A 103 20.45 -17.21 -0.24
N SER A 104 21.15 -18.12 -0.93
CA SER A 104 20.89 -19.58 -0.83
C SER A 104 21.13 -20.17 0.56
N ALA A 105 21.88 -19.47 1.42
CA ALA A 105 22.08 -19.80 2.82
C ALA A 105 21.94 -18.54 3.67
N ILE A 106 21.24 -18.68 4.80
CA ILE A 106 21.02 -17.64 5.80
C ILE A 106 21.37 -18.18 7.18
N GLY A 107 21.82 -17.33 8.09
CA GLY A 107 21.87 -17.67 9.51
C GLY A 107 20.48 -17.55 10.13
N LEU A 108 20.18 -18.38 11.13
CA LEU A 108 18.98 -18.23 11.95
C LEU A 108 19.40 -18.01 13.40
N MET A 109 18.93 -16.91 13.99
CA MET A 109 19.11 -16.59 15.41
C MET A 109 17.81 -16.86 16.17
N PHE A 110 17.92 -17.62 17.25
CA PHE A 110 16.80 -17.93 18.15
C PHE A 110 16.98 -17.20 19.47
N VAL A 111 15.99 -16.41 19.87
CA VAL A 111 15.99 -15.70 21.16
C VAL A 111 14.80 -16.19 21.98
N GLY A 112 15.09 -16.89 23.06
CA GLY A 112 14.07 -17.44 23.98
C GLY A 112 13.69 -16.45 25.08
N TRP A 113 12.41 -16.42 25.43
CA TRP A 113 11.89 -15.73 26.62
C TRP A 113 10.81 -16.58 27.28
N ALA A 114 10.70 -16.54 28.61
CA ALA A 114 9.63 -17.21 29.33
C ALA A 114 8.92 -16.23 30.27
N HIS A 115 7.59 -16.31 30.32
CA HIS A 115 6.79 -15.56 31.29
C HIS A 115 5.66 -16.43 31.82
N SER A 116 5.65 -16.68 33.13
CA SER A 116 4.73 -17.62 33.78
C SER A 116 4.80 -19.01 33.12
N SER A 117 3.67 -19.56 32.64
CA SER A 117 3.59 -20.86 31.96
C SER A 117 3.81 -20.80 30.45
N ARG A 118 4.20 -19.64 29.89
CA ARG A 118 4.36 -19.43 28.45
C ARG A 118 5.83 -19.27 28.09
N HIS A 119 6.26 -20.05 27.10
CA HIS A 119 7.58 -19.95 26.48
C HIS A 119 7.43 -19.34 25.09
N TYR A 120 8.30 -18.39 24.79
CA TYR A 120 8.34 -17.63 23.55
C TYR A 120 9.71 -17.82 22.92
N VAL A 121 9.74 -17.92 21.60
CA VAL A 121 10.98 -17.92 20.82
C VAL A 121 10.78 -16.95 19.67
N ALA A 122 11.62 -15.92 19.62
CA ALA A 122 11.77 -15.09 18.45
C ALA A 122 12.81 -15.72 17.52
N VAL A 123 12.50 -15.76 16.22
CA VAL A 123 13.38 -16.30 15.18
C VAL A 123 13.72 -15.17 14.21
N TYR A 124 15.01 -14.94 13.98
CA TYR A 124 15.51 -13.91 13.08
C TYR A 124 16.40 -14.54 12.02
N ALA A 125 16.29 -14.06 10.78
CA ALA A 125 17.30 -14.31 9.75
C ALA A 125 18.46 -13.32 9.91
N VAL A 126 19.71 -13.81 9.83
CA VAL A 126 20.96 -13.02 9.94
C VAL A 126 21.92 -13.29 8.79
#